data_AF-A0A9W4UZJ7-F1
#
_entry.id   AF-A0A9W4UZJ7-F1
#
_cell.length_a   1.000
_cell.length_b   1.000
_cell.length_c   1.000
_cell.angle_alpha   90.00
_cell.angle_beta   90.00
_cell.angle_gamma   90.00
#
_symmetry.space_group_name_H-M   'P 1'
#
loop_
_entity.id
_entity.type
_entity.pdbx_description
1 polymer ?
#
loop_
_entity_poly.entity_id
_entity_poly.type
_entity_poly.pdbx_seq_one_letter_code
_entity_poly.pdbx_strand_id
1 'polypeptide(L)'
;MITPVAAGSLAALSLPAAAALTWPGAGSAQDFTDGADQQPVVPDVNIAPYNITLDARTVEMIEVFKLDIGTLLEYKDTAEFNAKTSETLEKHDGMLRDIIEHARQHTGTREFTEQEIQEAIGYIFREGIKEAEEKARFGGGNTVEAGFGWTPLPLAHAACPPTTSPSYKQMVIDIRGGTYGNYEFNGGNALYRVQIDKIPNSCSVQFKLYFYDEDHPWADAAYDILRGLMYNRDHDEEIFIIHGNSRIEFPNTWSSDGVYACLDGPAGCHYTTTKPYVPGSTVYVSNTWNHMMDTSDTNWDFAKSRVP
;
A
#
# COMPACT_ATOMS: atom_id res chain seq x y z
N MET A 1 32.23 48.12 0.87
CA MET A 1 30.78 47.93 0.63
C MET A 1 30.62 46.59 -0.03
N ILE A 2 30.01 45.65 0.68
CA ILE A 2 29.79 44.27 0.22
C ILE A 2 28.39 44.24 -0.39
N THR A 3 28.31 44.00 -1.69
CA THR A 3 27.04 43.76 -2.40
C THR A 3 26.57 42.34 -2.11
N PRO A 4 25.32 42.12 -1.68
CA PRO A 4 24.78 40.78 -1.49
C PRO A 4 24.43 40.14 -2.83
N VAL A 5 24.70 38.83 -2.93
CA VAL A 5 24.33 37.96 -4.04
C VAL A 5 22.85 37.60 -3.91
N ALA A 6 22.11 37.75 -5.01
CA ALA A 6 20.70 37.40 -5.10
C ALA A 6 20.51 35.87 -5.09
N ALA A 7 19.63 35.39 -4.22
CA ALA A 7 19.16 34.00 -4.22
C ALA A 7 18.26 33.76 -5.45
N GLY A 8 18.65 32.78 -6.27
CA GLY A 8 17.84 32.31 -7.40
C GLY A 8 16.65 31.52 -6.92
N SER A 9 15.45 31.95 -7.31
CA SER A 9 14.20 31.23 -7.12
C SER A 9 14.14 30.04 -8.09
N LEU A 10 14.05 28.82 -7.57
CA LEU A 10 13.67 27.65 -8.36
C LEU A 10 12.17 27.76 -8.68
N ALA A 11 11.85 27.72 -9.97
CA ALA A 11 10.48 27.78 -10.46
C ALA A 11 9.77 26.45 -10.18
N ALA A 12 8.59 26.52 -9.56
CA ALA A 12 7.66 25.40 -9.45
C ALA A 12 7.17 25.00 -10.85
N LEU A 13 7.27 23.72 -11.18
CA LEU A 13 6.66 23.12 -12.36
C LEU A 13 5.13 23.20 -12.23
N SER A 14 4.51 24.06 -13.03
CA SER A 14 3.06 24.13 -13.19
C SER A 14 2.59 23.04 -14.13
N LEU A 15 1.78 22.09 -13.65
CA LEU A 15 1.04 21.16 -14.49
C LEU A 15 -0.25 21.82 -15.00
N PRO A 16 -0.67 21.55 -16.26
CA PRO A 16 -1.87 22.15 -16.83
C PRO A 16 -3.14 21.55 -16.24
N ALA A 17 -4.14 22.40 -16.00
CA ALA A 17 -5.47 21.99 -15.58
C ALA A 17 -6.16 21.16 -16.68
N ALA A 18 -6.55 19.92 -16.33
CA ALA A 18 -7.32 19.06 -17.23
C ALA A 18 -8.76 19.57 -17.37
N ALA A 19 -9.19 19.76 -18.63
CA ALA A 19 -10.54 20.14 -18.98
C ALA A 19 -11.54 18.99 -18.73
N ALA A 20 -12.69 19.31 -18.16
CA ALA A 20 -13.79 18.37 -17.94
C ALA A 20 -14.38 17.91 -19.28
N LEU A 21 -14.36 16.60 -19.52
CA LEU A 21 -15.10 15.94 -20.61
C LEU A 21 -16.27 15.19 -19.99
N THR A 22 -17.49 15.56 -20.37
CA THR A 22 -18.72 14.81 -20.08
C THR A 22 -19.02 13.87 -21.24
N TRP A 23 -19.26 12.59 -20.97
CA TRP A 23 -19.78 11.63 -21.95
C TRP A 23 -20.90 10.75 -21.37
N PRO A 24 -21.84 10.27 -22.22
CA PRO A 24 -23.13 9.73 -21.79
C PRO A 24 -23.23 8.20 -21.88
N GLY A 25 -24.09 7.62 -21.03
CA GLY A 25 -24.91 6.45 -21.39
C GLY A 25 -24.45 5.11 -20.83
N ALA A 26 -24.99 4.75 -19.67
CA ALA A 26 -24.93 3.42 -19.07
C ALA A 26 -25.64 2.36 -19.95
N GLY A 27 -24.93 1.27 -20.24
CA GLY A 27 -25.48 0.01 -20.76
C GLY A 27 -25.65 -1.01 -19.64
N SER A 28 -26.72 -1.79 -19.70
CA SER A 28 -27.26 -2.67 -18.66
C SER A 28 -26.35 -3.83 -18.23
N ALA A 29 -26.29 -4.07 -16.91
CA ALA A 29 -25.67 -5.21 -16.24
C ALA A 29 -26.30 -6.56 -16.62
N GLN A 30 -25.44 -7.57 -16.86
CA GLN A 30 -25.81 -8.98 -16.82
C GLN A 30 -25.37 -9.59 -15.48
N ASP A 31 -26.34 -10.28 -14.88
CA ASP A 31 -26.31 -10.99 -13.62
C ASP A 31 -25.47 -12.27 -13.72
N PHE A 32 -24.51 -12.49 -12.82
CA PHE A 32 -23.85 -13.77 -12.63
C PHE A 32 -23.85 -14.14 -11.15
N THR A 33 -24.80 -15.01 -10.83
CA THR A 33 -24.82 -15.79 -9.62
C THR A 33 -23.92 -17.02 -9.79
N ASP A 34 -23.31 -17.44 -8.67
CA ASP A 34 -22.77 -18.77 -8.37
C ASP A 34 -21.28 -19.03 -8.63
N GLY A 35 -20.58 -19.34 -7.54
CA GLY A 35 -19.18 -19.77 -7.54
C GLY A 35 -18.63 -20.01 -6.14
N ALA A 36 -19.33 -20.80 -5.33
CA ALA A 36 -18.70 -21.48 -4.20
C ALA A 36 -17.65 -22.48 -4.73
N ASP A 37 -16.58 -22.67 -3.97
CA ASP A 37 -15.64 -23.80 -4.05
C ASP A 37 -14.59 -23.82 -5.18
N GLN A 38 -13.86 -22.71 -5.38
CA GLN A 38 -12.47 -22.82 -5.83
C GLN A 38 -11.58 -21.95 -4.95
N GLN A 39 -10.95 -22.55 -3.94
CA GLN A 39 -9.64 -22.04 -3.51
C GLN A 39 -8.71 -22.23 -4.70
N PRO A 40 -8.18 -21.16 -5.31
CA PRO A 40 -7.10 -21.32 -6.26
C PRO A 40 -5.97 -22.02 -5.50
N VAL A 41 -5.53 -23.16 -6.02
CA VAL A 41 -4.20 -23.67 -5.67
C VAL A 41 -3.24 -22.67 -6.30
N VAL A 42 -2.93 -21.61 -5.56
CA VAL A 42 -1.81 -20.73 -5.90
C VAL A 42 -0.60 -21.66 -5.87
N PRO A 43 0.12 -21.84 -6.98
CA PRO A 43 1.37 -22.56 -6.91
C PRO A 43 2.22 -21.80 -5.89
N ASP A 44 2.61 -22.47 -4.81
CA ASP A 44 3.74 -22.04 -3.99
C ASP A 44 4.87 -21.82 -5.00
N VAL A 45 5.08 -20.57 -5.42
CA VAL A 45 6.35 -20.18 -5.97
C VAL A 45 7.26 -20.41 -4.77
N ASN A 46 7.92 -21.56 -4.79
CA ASN A 46 8.94 -21.91 -3.83
C ASN A 46 10.11 -20.96 -4.11
N ILE A 47 9.91 -19.68 -3.78
CA ILE A 47 10.97 -18.75 -3.48
C ILE A 47 11.59 -19.40 -2.26
N ALA A 48 12.56 -20.29 -2.50
CA ALA A 48 13.39 -20.83 -1.46
C ALA A 48 13.72 -19.63 -0.57
N PRO A 49 13.39 -19.66 0.74
CA PRO A 49 13.38 -18.48 1.58
C PRO A 49 14.65 -17.75 1.27
N TYR A 50 14.55 -16.51 0.79
CA TYR A 50 15.72 -15.79 0.32
C TYR A 50 16.64 -15.67 1.53
N ASN A 51 17.55 -16.64 1.64
CA ASN A 51 18.49 -16.81 2.71
C ASN A 51 19.69 -15.98 2.28
N ILE A 52 19.43 -14.68 2.19
CA ILE A 52 20.48 -13.70 2.00
C ILE A 52 21.23 -13.79 3.32
N THR A 53 22.41 -14.37 3.30
CA THR A 53 23.50 -13.65 3.94
C THR A 53 23.61 -12.30 3.23
N LEU A 54 22.68 -11.39 3.54
CA LEU A 54 22.87 -9.96 3.33
C LEU A 54 24.22 -9.73 3.97
N ASP A 55 25.17 -9.19 3.22
CA ASP A 55 26.41 -8.83 3.88
C ASP A 55 26.06 -7.87 5.02
N ALA A 56 26.80 -7.97 6.13
CA ALA A 56 26.47 -7.20 7.33
C ALA A 56 26.37 -5.69 7.05
N ARG A 57 27.05 -5.23 5.99
CA ARG A 57 27.00 -3.86 5.52
C ARG A 57 25.63 -3.50 4.93
N THR A 58 25.00 -4.36 4.14
CA THR A 58 23.67 -4.08 3.57
C THR A 58 22.62 -4.02 4.66
N VAL A 59 22.69 -4.92 5.66
CA VAL A 59 21.81 -4.85 6.85
C VAL A 59 21.98 -3.53 7.58
N GLU A 60 23.22 -3.13 7.89
CA GLU A 60 23.54 -1.87 8.55
C GLU A 60 23.00 -0.67 7.77
N MET A 61 23.15 -0.68 6.44
CA MET A 61 22.66 0.40 5.58
C MET A 61 21.13 0.50 5.58
N ILE A 62 20.41 -0.63 5.55
CA ILE A 62 18.94 -0.66 5.66
C ILE A 62 18.51 -0.12 7.03
N GLU A 63 19.19 -0.49 8.11
CA GLU A 63 18.88 0.01 9.46
C GLU A 63 19.07 1.52 9.58
N VAL A 64 20.16 2.06 9.02
CA VAL A 64 20.42 3.51 8.99
C VAL A 64 19.34 4.23 8.17
N PHE A 65 18.95 3.68 7.02
CA PHE A 65 17.86 4.21 6.20
C PHE A 65 16.54 4.27 6.98
N LYS A 66 16.15 3.17 7.64
CA LYS A 66 14.93 3.13 8.47
C LYS A 66 14.97 4.11 9.64
N LEU A 67 16.14 4.32 10.24
CA LEU A 67 16.32 5.32 11.30
C LEU A 67 16.13 6.75 10.80
N ASP A 68 16.70 7.08 9.64
CA ASP A 68 16.55 8.39 9.02
C ASP A 68 15.09 8.65 8.62
N ILE A 69 14.39 7.64 8.08
CA ILE A 69 12.94 7.72 7.84
C ILE A 69 12.18 8.01 9.14
N GLY A 70 12.51 7.32 10.24
CA GLY A 70 11.88 7.58 11.53
C GLY A 70 12.07 9.03 12.00
N THR A 71 13.26 9.60 11.77
CA THR A 71 13.57 11.00 12.07
C THR A 71 12.80 11.95 11.15
N LEU A 72 12.65 11.60 9.87
CA LEU A 72 11.89 12.38 8.90
C LEU A 72 10.42 12.56 9.30
N LEU A 73 9.82 11.57 9.98
CA LEU A 73 8.44 11.67 10.45
C LEU A 73 8.22 12.78 11.49
N GLU A 74 9.26 13.26 12.18
CA GLU A 74 9.18 14.43 13.06
C GLU A 74 8.77 15.71 12.29
N TYR A 75 8.96 15.71 10.96
CA TYR A 75 8.68 16.82 10.08
C TYR A 75 7.38 16.66 9.28
N LYS A 76 6.62 15.56 9.41
CA LYS A 76 5.50 15.16 8.51
C LYS A 76 4.46 16.24 8.21
N ASP A 77 4.22 17.16 9.15
CA ASP A 77 3.24 18.26 9.01
C ASP A 77 3.89 19.65 8.96
N THR A 78 5.16 19.72 8.56
CA THR A 78 5.94 20.96 8.47
C THR A 78 6.27 21.32 7.03
N ALA A 79 6.55 22.61 6.78
CA ALA A 79 7.03 23.06 5.47
C ALA A 79 8.41 22.45 5.10
N GLU A 80 9.15 21.92 6.08
CA GLU A 80 10.47 21.33 5.88
C GLU A 80 10.42 19.87 5.41
N PHE A 81 9.27 19.19 5.54
CA PHE A 81 9.12 17.76 5.22
C PHE A 81 9.65 17.40 3.84
N ASN A 82 9.27 18.17 2.82
CA ASN A 82 9.66 17.90 1.44
C ASN A 82 11.17 18.08 1.23
N ALA A 83 11.76 19.11 1.84
CA ALA A 83 13.21 19.34 1.74
C ALA A 83 14.00 18.21 2.44
N LYS A 84 13.53 17.78 3.62
CA LYS A 84 14.12 16.67 4.37
C LYS A 84 13.93 15.32 3.68
N THR A 85 12.81 15.13 2.98
CA THR A 85 12.57 13.97 2.12
C THR A 85 13.60 13.91 1.00
N SER A 86 13.81 15.00 0.27
CA SER A 86 14.83 15.06 -0.79
C SER A 86 16.24 14.80 -0.25
N GLU A 87 16.61 15.41 0.88
CA GLU A 87 17.91 15.19 1.53
C GLU A 87 18.12 13.71 1.91
N THR A 88 17.08 13.08 2.46
CA THR A 88 17.13 11.66 2.86
C THR A 88 17.28 10.75 1.64
N LEU A 89 16.52 11.00 0.56
CA LEU A 89 16.64 10.25 -0.68
C LEU A 89 18.02 10.42 -1.32
N GLU A 90 18.54 11.65 -1.40
CA GLU A 90 19.88 11.92 -1.95
C GLU A 90 20.98 11.23 -1.14
N LYS A 91 20.88 11.26 0.20
CA LYS A 91 21.82 10.59 1.12
C LYS A 91 21.91 9.08 0.87
N HIS A 92 20.79 8.45 0.50
CA HIS A 92 20.66 7.00 0.40
C HIS A 92 20.55 6.46 -1.04
N ASP A 93 20.50 7.32 -2.07
CA ASP A 93 20.31 6.92 -3.47
C ASP A 93 21.30 5.83 -3.92
N GLY A 94 22.60 6.02 -3.64
CA GLY A 94 23.62 5.03 -4.01
C GLY A 94 23.41 3.65 -3.37
N MET A 95 23.02 3.61 -2.09
CA MET A 95 22.68 2.36 -1.41
C MET A 95 21.48 1.68 -2.06
N LEU A 96 20.40 2.44 -2.26
CA LEU A 96 19.15 1.89 -2.75
C LEU A 96 19.35 1.31 -4.16
N ARG A 97 20.15 1.97 -4.99
CA ARG A 97 20.58 1.44 -6.29
C ARG A 97 21.36 0.13 -6.17
N ASP A 98 22.31 0.04 -5.23
CA ASP A 98 23.07 -1.20 -5.00
C ASP A 98 22.14 -2.35 -4.58
N ILE A 99 21.16 -2.08 -3.71
CA ILE A 99 20.16 -3.07 -3.27
C ILE A 99 19.28 -3.52 -4.45
N ILE A 100 18.79 -2.58 -5.27
CA ILE A 100 17.99 -2.87 -6.47
C ILE A 100 18.80 -3.69 -7.48
N GLU A 101 20.05 -3.34 -7.73
CA GLU A 101 20.93 -4.08 -8.63
C GLU A 101 21.21 -5.49 -8.10
N HIS A 102 21.40 -5.65 -6.79
CA HIS A 102 21.57 -6.96 -6.17
C HIS A 102 20.32 -7.84 -6.35
N ALA A 103 19.13 -7.28 -6.12
CA ALA A 103 17.86 -7.97 -6.34
C ALA A 103 17.70 -8.40 -7.81
N ARG A 104 18.04 -7.51 -8.74
CA ARG A 104 18.01 -7.77 -10.17
C ARG A 104 18.96 -8.91 -10.57
N GLN A 105 20.21 -8.86 -10.11
CA GLN A 105 21.20 -9.89 -10.39
C GLN A 105 20.78 -11.25 -9.83
N HIS A 106 20.19 -11.28 -8.63
CA HIS A 106 19.73 -12.51 -7.98
C HIS A 106 18.59 -13.18 -8.75
N THR A 107 17.63 -12.38 -9.24
CA THR A 107 16.48 -12.88 -10.01
C THR A 107 16.82 -13.22 -11.45
N GLY A 108 17.95 -12.72 -11.97
CA GLY A 108 18.24 -12.77 -13.39
C GLY A 108 17.25 -11.94 -14.22
N THR A 109 16.58 -10.96 -13.61
CA THR A 109 15.72 -10.01 -14.33
C THR A 109 16.57 -9.12 -15.24
N ARG A 110 15.93 -8.58 -16.28
CA ARG A 110 16.58 -7.66 -17.22
C ARG A 110 17.11 -6.42 -16.50
N GLU A 111 18.03 -5.71 -17.16
CA GLU A 111 18.43 -4.38 -16.70
C GLU A 111 17.21 -3.46 -16.57
N PHE A 112 17.14 -2.78 -15.43
CA PHE A 112 16.16 -1.74 -15.20
C PHE A 112 16.60 -0.45 -15.88
N THR A 113 15.64 0.24 -16.46
CA THR A 113 15.83 1.62 -16.92
C THR A 113 15.96 2.55 -15.70
N GLU A 114 16.53 3.74 -15.91
CA GLU A 114 16.64 4.72 -14.82
C GLU A 114 15.28 5.07 -14.21
N GLN A 115 14.22 5.14 -15.03
CA GLN A 115 12.86 5.38 -14.53
C GLN A 115 12.41 4.29 -13.56
N GLU A 116 12.64 3.02 -13.90
CA GLU A 116 12.25 1.87 -13.09
C GLU A 116 13.03 1.80 -11.78
N ILE A 117 14.31 2.18 -11.80
CA ILE A 117 15.13 2.31 -10.59
C ILE A 117 14.55 3.41 -9.69
N GLN A 118 14.19 4.57 -10.24
CA GLN A 118 13.58 5.65 -9.46
C GLN A 118 12.21 5.25 -8.88
N GLU A 119 11.41 4.49 -9.64
CA GLU A 119 10.13 3.96 -9.15
C GLU A 119 10.33 2.98 -7.99
N ALA A 120 11.32 2.08 -8.08
CA ALA A 120 11.68 1.16 -7.00
C ALA A 120 12.23 1.89 -5.76
N ILE A 121 13.06 2.92 -5.93
CA ILE A 121 13.53 3.79 -4.83
C ILE A 121 12.33 4.47 -4.16
N GLY A 122 11.43 5.03 -4.95
CA GLY A 122 10.21 5.66 -4.45
C GLY A 122 9.33 4.68 -3.68
N TYR A 123 9.19 3.45 -4.17
CA TYR A 123 8.48 2.37 -3.49
C TYR A 123 9.10 2.06 -2.13
N ILE A 124 10.41 1.77 -2.08
CA ILE A 124 11.15 1.48 -0.85
C ILE A 124 11.01 2.63 0.17
N PHE A 125 11.08 3.87 -0.30
CA PHE A 125 10.94 5.02 0.57
C PHE A 125 9.53 5.13 1.18
N ARG A 126 8.49 4.97 0.37
CA ARG A 126 7.09 5.03 0.83
C ARG A 126 6.74 3.91 1.80
N GLU A 127 7.15 2.68 1.49
CA GLU A 127 6.92 1.55 2.39
C GLU A 127 7.68 1.71 3.72
N GLY A 128 8.89 2.29 3.68
CA GLY A 128 9.61 2.67 4.90
C GLY A 128 8.85 3.71 5.74
N ILE A 129 8.27 4.74 5.10
CA ILE A 129 7.42 5.72 5.77
C ILE A 129 6.18 5.06 6.39
N LYS A 130 5.49 4.18 5.66
CA LYS A 130 4.33 3.41 6.18
C LYS A 130 4.71 2.61 7.42
N GLU A 131 5.79 1.84 7.37
CA GLU A 131 6.28 1.03 8.51
C GLU A 131 6.64 1.91 9.72
N ALA A 132 7.33 3.02 9.50
CA ALA A 132 7.73 3.94 10.56
C ALA A 132 6.51 4.64 11.21
N GLU A 133 5.51 5.01 10.41
CA GLU A 133 4.25 5.60 10.91
C GLU A 133 3.47 4.61 11.75
N GLU A 134 3.37 3.36 11.30
CA GLU A 134 2.75 2.29 12.07
C GLU A 134 3.49 2.07 13.39
N LYS A 135 4.82 1.94 13.34
CA LYS A 135 5.65 1.78 14.55
C LYS A 135 5.46 2.93 15.53
N ALA A 136 5.36 4.16 15.04
CA ALA A 136 5.08 5.33 15.87
C ALA A 136 3.67 5.30 16.49
N ARG A 137 2.66 4.82 15.76
CA ARG A 137 1.27 4.71 16.23
C ARG A 137 1.08 3.63 17.31
N PHE A 138 1.79 2.50 17.24
CA PHE A 138 1.57 1.35 18.13
C PHE A 138 2.70 1.09 19.14
N GLY A 139 3.83 1.82 19.05
CA GLY A 139 4.88 1.79 20.06
C GLY A 139 5.51 0.41 20.32
N GLY A 140 5.53 -0.49 19.32
CA GLY A 140 6.07 -1.84 19.46
C GLY A 140 5.31 -2.76 20.44
N GLY A 141 4.07 -2.44 20.80
CA GLY A 141 3.28 -3.16 21.80
C GLY A 141 2.28 -4.16 21.23
N ASN A 142 2.36 -5.41 21.71
CA ASN A 142 1.40 -6.51 21.67
C ASN A 142 0.39 -6.52 20.50
N THR A 143 0.86 -6.95 19.33
CA THR A 143 0.00 -7.52 18.30
C THR A 143 -0.84 -8.64 18.90
N VAL A 144 -2.16 -8.50 18.89
CA VAL A 144 -3.06 -9.60 19.21
C VAL A 144 -3.41 -10.24 17.88
N GLU A 145 -2.76 -11.35 17.55
CA GLU A 145 -3.19 -12.15 16.41
C GLU A 145 -4.62 -12.63 16.67
N ALA A 146 -5.58 -12.10 15.92
CA ALA A 146 -6.92 -12.64 15.88
C ALA A 146 -6.87 -13.97 15.11
N GLY A 147 -6.49 -15.04 15.78
CA GLY A 147 -6.74 -16.40 15.29
C GLY A 147 -8.24 -16.54 15.03
N PHE A 148 -8.59 -17.18 13.91
CA PHE A 148 -9.97 -17.51 13.54
C PHE A 148 -10.64 -18.31 14.67
N GLY A 149 -11.32 -17.59 15.56
CA GLY A 149 -11.87 -18.12 16.79
C GLY A 149 -12.46 -17.00 17.62
N TRP A 150 -13.78 -16.82 17.51
CA TRP A 150 -14.56 -15.84 18.25
C TRP A 150 -14.44 -16.08 19.76
N THR A 151 -13.41 -15.53 20.40
CA THR A 151 -13.31 -15.47 21.85
C THR A 151 -13.32 -14.00 22.25
N PRO A 152 -14.39 -13.48 22.85
CA PRO A 152 -14.43 -12.10 23.28
C PRO A 152 -13.42 -11.89 24.39
N LEU A 153 -12.38 -11.10 24.11
CA LEU A 153 -11.46 -10.61 25.12
C LEU A 153 -12.23 -9.70 26.10
N PRO A 154 -11.99 -9.81 27.42
CA PRO A 154 -12.62 -8.93 28.39
C PRO A 154 -12.04 -7.53 28.26
N LEU A 155 -12.80 -6.62 27.64
CA LEU A 155 -12.41 -5.25 27.36
C LEU A 155 -12.63 -4.36 28.57
N ALA A 156 -11.54 -3.94 29.22
CA ALA A 156 -11.55 -2.76 30.06
C ALA A 156 -11.50 -1.49 29.18
N HIS A 157 -12.58 -1.13 28.47
CA HIS A 157 -12.81 0.19 27.82
C HIS A 157 -14.31 0.35 27.46
N ALA A 158 -15.18 0.42 28.46
CA ALA A 158 -16.65 0.44 28.32
C ALA A 158 -17.25 1.72 27.68
N ALA A 159 -16.46 2.60 27.03
CA ALA A 159 -16.91 3.91 26.55
C ALA A 159 -16.79 4.13 25.03
N CYS A 160 -16.16 3.23 24.27
CA CYS A 160 -16.09 3.39 22.82
C CYS A 160 -17.35 2.76 22.17
N PRO A 161 -18.04 3.47 21.25
CA PRO A 161 -19.11 2.86 20.48
C PRO A 161 -18.56 1.63 19.73
N PRO A 162 -19.39 0.59 19.52
CA PRO A 162 -18.93 -0.61 18.83
C PRO A 162 -18.44 -0.23 17.42
N THR A 163 -17.13 -0.33 17.22
CA THR A 163 -16.55 -0.47 15.88
C THR A 163 -16.95 -1.86 15.40
N THR A 164 -18.10 -1.99 14.74
CA THR A 164 -18.47 -3.25 14.11
C THR A 164 -17.46 -3.57 13.03
N SER A 165 -17.01 -4.82 12.95
CA SER A 165 -16.14 -5.27 11.87
C SER A 165 -16.82 -5.00 10.51
N PRO A 166 -16.12 -4.38 9.54
CA PRO A 166 -16.66 -4.22 8.20
C PRO A 166 -16.79 -5.57 7.50
N SER A 167 -17.58 -5.59 6.43
CA SER A 167 -17.53 -6.67 5.44
C SER A 167 -16.56 -6.31 4.32
N TYR A 168 -16.03 -7.29 3.60
CA TYR A 168 -15.05 -7.05 2.54
C TYR A 168 -15.55 -7.55 1.18
N LYS A 169 -15.22 -6.81 0.12
CA LYS A 169 -15.40 -7.24 -1.26
C LYS A 169 -14.13 -6.93 -2.04
N GLN A 170 -13.59 -7.93 -2.72
CA GLN A 170 -12.42 -7.77 -3.56
C GLN A 170 -12.76 -7.89 -5.04
N MET A 171 -11.99 -7.21 -5.89
CA MET A 171 -12.10 -7.35 -7.35
C MET A 171 -11.78 -8.78 -7.80
N VAL A 172 -12.58 -9.31 -8.73
CA VAL A 172 -12.39 -10.67 -9.25
C VAL A 172 -11.07 -10.81 -10.02
N ILE A 173 -10.61 -9.73 -10.66
CA ILE A 173 -9.37 -9.74 -11.45
C ILE A 173 -8.13 -9.97 -10.57
N ASP A 174 -8.12 -9.46 -9.33
CA ASP A 174 -7.08 -9.78 -8.36
C ASP A 174 -7.03 -11.28 -8.05
N ILE A 175 -8.20 -11.91 -7.97
CA ILE A 175 -8.31 -13.31 -7.54
C ILE A 175 -8.01 -14.26 -8.70
N ARG A 176 -8.56 -13.96 -9.89
CA ARG A 176 -8.57 -14.88 -11.04
C ARG A 176 -7.62 -14.49 -12.17
N GLY A 177 -7.07 -13.30 -12.12
CA GLY A 177 -6.31 -12.73 -13.23
C GLY A 177 -7.22 -12.39 -14.41
N GLY A 178 -6.60 -12.03 -15.52
CA GLY A 178 -7.27 -11.69 -16.77
C GLY A 178 -6.67 -10.46 -17.42
N THR A 179 -7.39 -9.91 -18.39
CA THR A 179 -6.93 -8.73 -19.13
C THR A 179 -7.89 -7.57 -18.87
N TYR A 180 -7.35 -6.38 -18.66
CA TYR A 180 -8.11 -5.15 -18.61
C TYR A 180 -7.43 -4.06 -19.44
N GLY A 181 -8.14 -3.55 -20.45
CA GLY A 181 -7.55 -2.65 -21.44
C GLY A 181 -6.32 -3.31 -22.11
N ASN A 182 -5.15 -2.72 -21.91
CA ASN A 182 -3.87 -3.23 -22.41
C ASN A 182 -3.00 -3.89 -21.32
N TYR A 183 -3.58 -4.13 -20.14
CA TYR A 183 -2.89 -4.70 -18.99
C TYR A 183 -3.31 -6.15 -18.78
N GLU A 184 -2.35 -6.99 -18.44
CA GLU A 184 -2.54 -8.39 -18.09
C GLU A 184 -2.27 -8.56 -16.59
N PHE A 185 -3.16 -9.29 -15.93
CA PHE A 185 -3.12 -9.56 -14.50
C PHE A 185 -3.05 -11.06 -14.30
N ASN A 186 -2.13 -11.51 -13.47
CA ASN A 186 -1.89 -12.93 -13.25
C ASN A 186 -2.92 -13.55 -12.28
N GLY A 187 -3.52 -12.74 -11.41
CA GLY A 187 -4.44 -13.21 -10.38
C GLY A 187 -3.73 -13.92 -9.24
N GLY A 188 -4.48 -14.51 -8.31
CA GLY A 188 -3.92 -15.14 -7.12
C GLY A 188 -3.75 -14.19 -5.93
N ASN A 189 -4.06 -12.91 -6.08
CA ASN A 189 -3.70 -11.81 -5.17
C ASN A 189 -4.81 -11.57 -4.12
N ALA A 190 -5.44 -12.66 -3.66
CA ALA A 190 -6.60 -12.58 -2.79
C ALA A 190 -6.21 -12.08 -1.38
N LEU A 191 -7.11 -11.33 -0.74
CA LEU A 191 -7.05 -11.04 0.69
C LEU A 191 -7.12 -12.36 1.46
N TYR A 192 -6.07 -12.69 2.21
CA TYR A 192 -5.98 -13.95 2.96
C TYR A 192 -5.99 -13.76 4.47
N ARG A 193 -5.67 -12.57 4.98
CA ARG A 193 -5.69 -12.27 6.42
C ARG A 193 -6.09 -10.82 6.69
N VAL A 194 -6.83 -10.62 7.77
CA VAL A 194 -7.11 -9.31 8.35
C VAL A 194 -6.68 -9.32 9.81
N GLN A 195 -5.72 -8.49 10.16
CA GLN A 195 -5.31 -8.24 11.53
C GLN A 195 -6.02 -7.00 12.06
N ILE A 196 -6.42 -7.04 13.32
CA ILE A 196 -7.20 -5.99 13.97
C ILE A 196 -6.43 -5.52 15.20
N ASP A 197 -5.90 -4.30 15.13
CA ASP A 197 -5.09 -3.72 16.19
C ASP A 197 -5.83 -2.54 16.83
N LYS A 198 -5.94 -2.56 18.16
CA LYS A 198 -6.50 -1.42 18.90
C LYS A 198 -5.44 -0.35 19.07
N ILE A 199 -5.74 0.88 18.68
CA ILE A 199 -4.82 2.01 18.88
C ILE A 199 -4.81 2.36 20.37
N PRO A 200 -3.65 2.29 21.07
CA PRO A 200 -3.57 2.59 22.49
C PRO A 200 -4.09 4.00 22.80
N ASN A 201 -4.80 4.14 23.93
CA ASN A 201 -5.36 5.42 24.39
C ASN A 201 -6.32 6.11 23.39
N SER A 202 -6.87 5.36 22.43
CA SER A 202 -7.82 5.87 21.43
C SER A 202 -9.05 4.95 21.33
N CYS A 203 -10.18 5.50 20.87
CA CYS A 203 -11.33 4.71 20.44
C CYS A 203 -11.24 4.30 18.96
N SER A 204 -10.01 4.19 18.43
CA SER A 204 -9.76 3.82 17.04
C SER A 204 -9.23 2.40 16.94
N VAL A 205 -9.61 1.72 15.86
CA VAL A 205 -9.18 0.37 15.52
C VAL A 205 -8.54 0.40 14.14
N GLN A 206 -7.31 -0.08 14.04
CA GLN A 206 -6.64 -0.32 12.76
C GLN A 206 -6.97 -1.71 12.26
N PHE A 207 -7.22 -1.80 10.97
CA PHE A 207 -7.34 -3.04 10.23
C PHE A 207 -6.15 -3.08 9.29
N LYS A 208 -5.34 -4.13 9.41
CA LYS A 208 -4.24 -4.44 8.49
C LYS A 208 -4.65 -5.64 7.64
N LEU A 209 -4.61 -5.45 6.34
CA LEU A 209 -5.09 -6.37 5.32
C LEU A 209 -3.87 -6.98 4.67
N TYR A 210 -3.89 -8.29 4.54
CA TYR A 210 -2.80 -9.07 3.97
C TYR A 210 -3.28 -9.75 2.71
N PHE A 211 -2.67 -9.39 1.59
CA PHE A 211 -2.99 -9.95 0.28
C PHE A 211 -1.88 -10.87 -0.19
N TYR A 212 -2.25 -11.93 -0.90
CA TYR A 212 -1.26 -12.69 -1.65
C TYR A 212 -0.62 -11.77 -2.68
N ASP A 213 0.62 -12.09 -2.99
CA ASP A 213 1.55 -11.24 -3.71
C ASP A 213 0.96 -10.48 -4.91
N GLU A 214 1.17 -9.17 -4.99
CA GLU A 214 0.87 -8.37 -6.16
C GLU A 214 1.92 -8.56 -7.25
N ASP A 215 1.53 -9.30 -8.29
CA ASP A 215 2.36 -9.43 -9.49
C ASP A 215 2.65 -8.09 -10.18
N HIS A 216 3.86 -7.55 -9.97
CA HIS A 216 4.25 -6.28 -10.57
C HIS A 216 4.52 -6.46 -12.08
N PRO A 217 3.88 -5.69 -12.99
CA PRO A 217 3.70 -6.06 -14.39
C PRO A 217 4.98 -6.26 -15.23
N TRP A 218 6.14 -5.83 -14.74
CA TRP A 218 7.42 -5.94 -15.48
C TRP A 218 8.66 -6.19 -14.61
N ALA A 219 8.51 -6.27 -13.28
CA ALA A 219 9.64 -6.45 -12.36
C ALA A 219 9.29 -7.25 -11.10
N ASP A 220 8.21 -8.02 -11.16
CA ASP A 220 7.65 -8.82 -10.08
C ASP A 220 8.68 -9.47 -9.15
N ALA A 221 9.42 -10.47 -9.67
CA ALA A 221 10.44 -11.19 -8.92
C ALA A 221 11.45 -10.27 -8.21
N ALA A 222 11.79 -9.11 -8.79
CA ALA A 222 12.70 -8.18 -8.14
C ALA A 222 12.02 -7.39 -7.01
N TYR A 223 10.76 -7.01 -7.16
CA TYR A 223 9.95 -6.37 -6.11
C TYR A 223 9.71 -7.32 -4.94
N ASP A 224 9.50 -8.61 -5.19
CA ASP A 224 9.36 -9.64 -4.13
C ASP A 224 10.61 -9.74 -3.30
N ILE A 225 11.75 -9.76 -3.99
CA ILE A 225 13.04 -9.70 -3.33
C ILE A 225 13.18 -8.42 -2.54
N LEU A 226 12.91 -7.25 -3.13
CA LEU A 226 13.05 -5.97 -2.44
C LEU A 226 12.19 -5.93 -1.17
N ARG A 227 10.95 -6.44 -1.22
CA ARG A 227 10.10 -6.58 -0.04
C ARG A 227 10.69 -7.53 1.00
N GLY A 228 11.20 -8.68 0.57
CA GLY A 228 11.92 -9.61 1.44
C GLY A 228 13.14 -8.97 2.12
N LEU A 229 13.97 -8.25 1.36
CA LEU A 229 15.19 -7.58 1.84
C LEU A 229 14.86 -6.45 2.83
N MET A 230 13.92 -5.57 2.46
CA MET A 230 13.67 -4.33 3.19
C MET A 230 12.69 -4.53 4.35
N TYR A 231 11.70 -5.40 4.19
CA TYR A 231 10.55 -5.51 5.11
C TYR A 231 10.31 -6.93 5.63
N ASN A 232 11.11 -7.91 5.19
CA ASN A 232 10.99 -9.31 5.63
C ASN A 232 9.56 -9.87 5.42
N ARG A 233 8.98 -9.61 4.25
CA ARG A 233 7.66 -10.13 3.82
C ARG A 233 7.62 -10.39 2.31
N ASP A 234 6.72 -11.26 1.92
CA ASP A 234 6.43 -11.79 0.57
C ASP A 234 4.97 -11.52 0.14
N HIS A 235 4.32 -10.58 0.81
CA HIS A 235 2.90 -10.29 0.64
C HIS A 235 2.69 -8.80 0.80
N ASP A 236 1.54 -8.33 0.34
CA ASP A 236 1.18 -6.92 0.47
C ASP A 236 0.36 -6.66 1.73
N GLU A 237 0.65 -5.52 2.32
CA GLU A 237 0.02 -5.05 3.54
C GLU A 237 -0.62 -3.70 3.27
N GLU A 238 -1.90 -3.59 3.63
CA GLU A 238 -2.63 -2.35 3.52
C GLU A 238 -3.40 -2.06 4.79
N ILE A 239 -3.51 -0.79 5.14
CA ILE A 239 -4.07 -0.37 6.41
C ILE A 239 -5.24 0.60 6.25
N PHE A 240 -6.25 0.46 7.10
CA PHE A 240 -7.21 1.52 7.34
C PHE A 240 -7.58 1.60 8.82
N ILE A 241 -8.11 2.74 9.23
CA ILE A 241 -8.45 3.00 10.62
C ILE A 241 -9.92 3.38 10.71
N ILE A 242 -10.68 2.68 11.55
CA ILE A 242 -12.01 3.10 11.97
C ILE A 242 -11.88 3.83 13.30
N HIS A 243 -12.28 5.10 13.30
CA HIS A 243 -12.24 5.99 14.46
C HIS A 243 -13.57 5.93 15.24
N GLY A 244 -13.48 6.06 16.56
CA GLY A 244 -14.65 6.05 17.45
C GLY A 244 -15.64 7.19 17.24
N ASN A 245 -15.32 8.18 16.39
CA ASN A 245 -16.19 9.27 15.97
C ASN A 245 -16.93 8.97 14.65
N SER A 246 -17.10 7.70 14.29
CA SER A 246 -17.78 7.25 13.06
C SER A 246 -17.11 7.76 11.79
N ARG A 247 -15.77 7.72 11.76
CA ARG A 247 -14.97 8.02 10.56
C ARG A 247 -14.11 6.83 10.20
N ILE A 248 -13.84 6.67 8.91
CA ILE A 248 -12.85 5.75 8.38
C ILE A 248 -11.74 6.55 7.70
N GLU A 249 -10.51 6.21 7.99
CA GLU A 249 -9.29 6.76 7.40
C GLU A 249 -8.61 5.68 6.57
N PHE A 250 -8.33 5.99 5.31
CA PHE A 250 -7.47 5.22 4.44
C PHE A 250 -6.16 6.02 4.30
N PRO A 251 -5.15 5.77 5.14
CA PRO A 251 -3.87 6.46 5.04
C PRO A 251 -3.02 5.86 3.92
N ASN A 252 -2.20 6.68 3.29
CA ASN A 252 -1.12 6.25 2.38
C ASN A 252 -1.57 5.31 1.24
N THR A 253 -2.81 5.47 0.76
CA THR A 253 -3.37 4.66 -0.34
C THR A 253 -2.65 4.99 -1.64
N TRP A 254 -2.08 3.98 -2.30
CA TRP A 254 -1.16 4.15 -3.43
C TRP A 254 -1.80 4.90 -4.60
N SER A 255 -3.08 4.66 -4.90
CA SER A 255 -3.79 5.33 -6.01
C SER A 255 -3.97 6.85 -5.88
N SER A 256 -3.50 7.45 -4.80
CA SER A 256 -3.57 8.89 -4.57
C SER A 256 -2.55 9.73 -5.35
N ASP A 257 -1.48 9.12 -5.87
CA ASP A 257 -0.44 9.82 -6.65
C ASP A 257 -0.75 9.95 -8.16
N GLY A 258 -1.75 9.22 -8.65
CA GLY A 258 -2.18 9.23 -10.06
C GLY A 258 -1.12 8.69 -11.03
N VAL A 259 -0.09 8.00 -10.54
CA VAL A 259 1.03 7.49 -11.35
C VAL A 259 0.68 6.15 -12.01
N TYR A 260 -0.09 5.30 -11.31
CA TYR A 260 -0.55 4.02 -11.83
C TYR A 260 -2.03 4.06 -12.21
N ALA A 261 -2.42 3.22 -13.17
CA ALA A 261 -3.73 3.29 -13.82
C ALA A 261 -4.87 3.19 -12.79
N CYS A 262 -5.56 4.30 -12.55
CA CYS A 262 -6.88 4.24 -11.98
C CYS A 262 -7.79 3.59 -13.00
N LEU A 263 -8.40 2.46 -12.64
CA LEU A 263 -8.99 1.55 -13.62
C LEU A 263 -10.09 2.18 -14.49
N ASP A 264 -10.63 3.37 -14.18
CA ASP A 264 -11.47 4.15 -15.10
C ASP A 264 -11.39 5.67 -14.83
N GLY A 265 -10.18 6.22 -14.86
CA GLY A 265 -9.96 7.64 -14.54
C GLY A 265 -10.20 7.94 -13.05
N PRO A 266 -10.51 9.20 -12.66
CA PRO A 266 -10.54 9.62 -11.25
C PRO A 266 -11.55 8.87 -10.38
N ALA A 267 -12.54 8.20 -10.98
CA ALA A 267 -13.55 7.42 -10.27
C ALA A 267 -13.00 6.10 -9.71
N GLY A 268 -11.98 5.51 -10.34
CA GLY A 268 -11.30 4.29 -9.87
C GLY A 268 -10.05 4.56 -9.05
N CYS A 269 -9.73 5.82 -8.73
CA CYS A 269 -8.60 6.16 -7.86
C CYS A 269 -9.08 6.18 -6.39
N HIS A 270 -8.37 5.48 -5.51
CA HIS A 270 -8.61 5.55 -4.07
C HIS A 270 -7.61 6.51 -3.44
N TYR A 271 -8.12 7.55 -2.81
CA TYR A 271 -7.27 8.60 -2.27
C TYR A 271 -7.01 8.37 -0.78
N THR A 272 -5.80 8.76 -0.35
CA THR A 272 -5.55 8.99 1.07
C THR A 272 -6.62 9.94 1.59
N THR A 273 -7.49 9.46 2.47
CA THR A 273 -8.69 10.21 2.86
C THR A 273 -9.23 9.81 4.22
N THR A 274 -9.99 10.71 4.83
CA THR A 274 -10.79 10.40 6.01
C THR A 274 -12.23 10.84 5.77
N LYS A 275 -13.18 9.92 5.85
CA LYS A 275 -14.59 10.19 5.55
C LYS A 275 -15.55 9.59 6.58
N PRO A 276 -16.84 9.97 6.57
CA PRO A 276 -17.84 9.34 7.42
C PRO A 276 -17.91 7.83 7.20
N TYR A 277 -18.13 7.08 8.26
CA TYR A 277 -18.25 5.63 8.25
C TYR A 277 -19.57 5.21 8.90
N VAL A 278 -20.30 4.31 8.24
CA VAL A 278 -21.47 3.66 8.82
C VAL A 278 -21.03 2.29 9.36
N PRO A 279 -21.28 1.99 10.65
CA PRO A 279 -20.97 0.68 11.22
C PRO A 279 -21.49 -0.48 10.38
N GLY A 280 -20.59 -1.37 9.96
CA GLY A 280 -20.90 -2.57 9.18
C GLY A 280 -20.86 -2.35 7.67
N SER A 281 -20.51 -1.14 7.22
CA SER A 281 -20.27 -0.86 5.80
C SER A 281 -19.27 -1.84 5.20
N THR A 282 -19.49 -2.17 3.93
CA THR A 282 -18.54 -2.91 3.11
C THR A 282 -17.34 -2.03 2.78
N VAL A 283 -16.14 -2.60 2.93
CA VAL A 283 -14.91 -2.06 2.38
C VAL A 283 -14.60 -2.82 1.09
N TYR A 284 -14.53 -2.08 0.00
CA TYR A 284 -14.08 -2.56 -1.30
C TYR A 284 -12.56 -2.47 -1.33
N VAL A 285 -11.91 -3.58 -1.67
CA VAL A 285 -10.46 -3.72 -1.68
C VAL A 285 -9.98 -4.20 -3.05
N SER A 286 -8.79 -3.79 -3.46
CA SER A 286 -8.06 -4.45 -4.54
C SER A 286 -6.57 -4.42 -4.28
N ASN A 287 -5.88 -5.53 -4.56
CA ASN A 287 -4.44 -5.64 -4.42
C ASN A 287 -3.69 -5.31 -5.71
N THR A 288 -4.32 -5.41 -6.89
CA THR A 288 -3.59 -5.19 -8.14
C THR A 288 -3.27 -3.71 -8.33
N TRP A 289 -1.98 -3.39 -8.35
CA TRP A 289 -1.35 -2.17 -8.85
C TRP A 289 -1.62 -0.87 -8.14
N ASN A 290 -2.50 -0.84 -7.13
CA ASN A 290 -2.80 0.41 -6.45
C ASN A 290 -3.45 0.30 -5.08
N HIS A 291 -3.49 -0.91 -4.49
CA HIS A 291 -3.97 -1.13 -3.13
C HIS A 291 -5.27 -0.36 -2.79
N MET A 292 -6.26 -0.53 -3.65
CA MET A 292 -7.44 0.33 -3.69
C MET A 292 -8.41 -0.05 -2.56
N MET A 293 -8.46 0.72 -1.46
CA MET A 293 -9.47 0.56 -0.40
C MET A 293 -10.48 1.72 -0.31
N ASP A 294 -11.78 1.43 -0.34
CA ASP A 294 -12.84 2.45 -0.21
C ASP A 294 -14.12 1.84 0.40
N THR A 295 -15.01 2.67 0.94
CA THR A 295 -16.37 2.27 1.39
C THR A 295 -17.43 2.39 0.30
N SER A 296 -17.09 2.98 -0.83
CA SER A 296 -17.89 3.13 -2.05
C SER A 296 -17.34 2.21 -3.12
N ASP A 297 -18.23 1.70 -3.97
CA ASP A 297 -17.80 0.93 -5.13
C ASP A 297 -17.34 1.88 -6.24
N THR A 298 -16.07 2.25 -6.18
CA THR A 298 -15.33 3.08 -7.14
C THR A 298 -14.87 2.26 -8.36
N ASN A 299 -14.92 0.93 -8.28
CA ASN A 299 -14.57 0.00 -9.35
C ASN A 299 -15.85 -0.62 -9.96
N TRP A 300 -16.89 0.18 -10.15
CA TRP A 300 -18.28 -0.24 -10.43
C TRP A 300 -18.45 -1.16 -11.64
N ASP A 301 -17.58 -1.06 -12.65
CA ASP A 301 -17.60 -1.91 -13.86
C ASP A 301 -16.89 -3.27 -13.70
N PHE A 302 -16.32 -3.54 -12.52
CA PHE A 302 -15.64 -4.80 -12.25
C PHE A 302 -16.47 -5.73 -11.38
N ALA A 303 -16.49 -7.00 -11.77
CA ALA A 303 -17.01 -8.08 -10.93
C ALA A 303 -16.25 -8.15 -9.61
N LYS A 304 -16.97 -8.39 -8.52
CA LYS A 304 -16.40 -8.47 -7.17
C LYS A 304 -16.90 -9.70 -6.45
N SER A 305 -16.00 -10.33 -5.70
CA SER A 305 -16.33 -11.46 -4.85
C SER A 305 -16.29 -11.03 -3.39
N ARG A 306 -17.18 -11.60 -2.57
CA ARG A 306 -17.01 -11.51 -1.12
C ARG A 306 -15.75 -12.30 -0.77
N VAL A 307 -14.91 -11.70 0.05
CA VAL A 307 -13.77 -12.39 0.65
C VAL A 307 -14.12 -12.74 2.10
N PRO A 308 -13.80 -13.97 2.57
CA PRO A 308 -14.16 -14.45 3.91
C PRO A 308 -13.63 -13.59 5.06
#